data_AF-A0A2U9ILR6-F1
#
_entry.id   AF-A0A2U9ILR6-F1
#
_cell.length_a   1.000
_cell.length_b   1.000
_cell.length_c   1.000
_cell.angle_alpha   90.00
_cell.angle_beta   90.00
_cell.angle_gamma   90.00
#
_symmetry.space_group_name_H-M   'P 1'
#
loop_
_entity.id
_entity.type
_entity.pdbx_description
1 polymer ?
#
loop_
_entity_poly.entity_id
_entity_poly.type
_entity_poly.pdbx_seq_one_letter_code
_entity_poly.pdbx_strand_id
1 'polypeptide(L)'
;MTSLNDILLQRIHDKCLNKNKYWDCVSYNIDLLPYSITTKKKIMLNYIKKYLGINAFISGLLSKSIFNCIYSSENETECYMKMYNRIEDLPQLLPDEILIKIHKTIRILLTEKINDIKNLCINGNNIACEILNNELIL
;
A
#
# COMPACT_ATOMS: atom_id res chain seq x y z
N MET A 1 -27.66 -9.37 -15.58
CA MET A 1 -27.63 -10.33 -14.46
C MET A 1 -26.48 -9.95 -13.54
N THR A 2 -26.77 -9.58 -12.29
CA THR A 2 -25.76 -9.28 -11.26
C THR A 2 -25.12 -10.60 -10.83
N SER A 3 -23.79 -10.73 -10.92
CA SER A 3 -23.12 -11.99 -10.54
C SER A 3 -23.21 -12.22 -9.03
N LEU A 4 -23.11 -13.48 -8.57
CA LEU A 4 -23.06 -13.80 -7.13
C LEU A 4 -21.96 -12.99 -6.41
N ASN A 5 -20.82 -12.80 -7.08
CA ASN A 5 -19.73 -11.98 -6.59
C ASN A 5 -20.16 -10.50 -6.44
N ASP A 6 -20.90 -9.94 -7.38
CA ASP A 6 -21.35 -8.55 -7.29
C ASP A 6 -22.26 -8.31 -6.09
N ILE A 7 -23.17 -9.25 -5.79
CA ILE A 7 -24.05 -9.19 -4.63
C ILE A 7 -23.23 -9.25 -3.33
N LEU A 8 -22.25 -10.16 -3.28
CA LEU A 8 -21.35 -10.29 -2.14
C LEU A 8 -20.56 -8.99 -1.90
N LEU A 9 -19.94 -8.45 -2.95
CA LEU A 9 -19.16 -7.20 -2.86
C LEU A 9 -20.02 -6.02 -2.42
N GLN A 10 -21.27 -5.93 -2.91
CA GLN A 10 -22.20 -4.89 -2.50
C GLN A 10 -22.58 -4.99 -1.03
N ARG A 11 -22.87 -6.19 -0.51
CA ARG A 11 -23.15 -6.38 0.92
C ARG A 11 -21.98 -5.97 1.81
N ILE A 12 -20.75 -6.29 1.40
CA ILE A 12 -19.55 -5.88 2.13
C ILE A 12 -19.42 -4.35 2.11
N HIS A 13 -19.67 -3.72 0.97
CA HIS A 13 -19.64 -2.27 0.83
C HIS A 13 -20.64 -1.57 1.76
N ASP A 14 -21.91 -1.97 1.70
CA ASP A 14 -22.98 -1.36 2.50
C ASP A 14 -22.70 -1.49 4.01
N LYS A 15 -22.11 -2.62 4.44
CA LYS A 15 -21.72 -2.85 5.83
C LYS A 15 -20.57 -1.96 6.29
N CYS A 16 -19.65 -1.62 5.39
CA CYS A 16 -18.41 -0.92 5.73
C CYS A 16 -18.43 0.58 5.45
N LEU A 17 -19.31 1.08 4.58
CA LEU A 17 -19.32 2.47 4.07
C LEU A 17 -19.20 3.53 5.16
N ASN A 18 -19.87 3.34 6.30
CA ASN A 18 -19.92 4.33 7.40
C ASN A 18 -18.92 4.03 8.53
N LYS A 19 -17.90 3.19 8.30
CA LYS A 19 -16.91 2.84 9.32
C LYS A 19 -15.67 3.73 9.22
N ASN A 20 -15.22 4.28 10.36
CA ASN A 20 -13.99 5.08 10.46
C ASN A 20 -12.73 4.36 9.94
N LYS A 21 -12.73 3.02 9.99
CA LYS A 21 -11.70 2.15 9.41
C LYS A 21 -12.28 1.34 8.25
N TYR A 22 -12.71 2.03 7.20
CA TYR A 22 -13.42 1.45 6.05
C TYR A 22 -12.67 0.25 5.45
N TRP A 23 -11.38 0.39 5.15
CA TRP A 23 -10.59 -0.68 4.51
C TRP A 23 -10.31 -1.87 5.42
N ASP A 24 -10.12 -1.64 6.73
CA ASP A 24 -10.01 -2.72 7.71
C ASP A 24 -11.30 -3.52 7.80
N CYS A 25 -12.46 -2.82 7.78
CA CYS A 25 -13.76 -3.46 7.73
C CYS A 25 -13.92 -4.32 6.47
N VAL A 26 -13.57 -3.78 5.29
CA VAL A 26 -13.68 -4.52 4.01
C VAL A 26 -12.80 -5.77 4.06
N SER A 27 -11.54 -5.61 4.45
CA SER A 27 -10.58 -6.70 4.56
C SER A 27 -11.06 -7.80 5.51
N TYR A 28 -11.51 -7.42 6.71
CA TYR A 28 -12.05 -8.34 7.70
C TYR A 28 -13.25 -9.14 7.16
N ASN A 29 -14.21 -8.47 6.50
CA ASN A 29 -15.37 -9.18 5.96
C ASN A 29 -15.01 -10.13 4.81
N ILE A 30 -14.01 -9.80 4.00
CA ILE A 30 -13.49 -10.72 2.97
C ILE A 30 -12.74 -11.89 3.61
N ASP A 31 -12.01 -11.66 4.71
CA ASP A 31 -11.29 -12.72 5.41
C ASP A 31 -12.22 -13.72 6.12
N LEU A 32 -13.43 -13.32 6.49
CA LEU A 32 -14.43 -14.25 7.02
C LEU A 32 -15.02 -15.20 5.97
N LEU A 33 -14.78 -14.97 4.68
CA LEU A 33 -15.34 -15.83 3.64
C LEU A 33 -14.69 -17.22 3.64
N PRO A 34 -15.45 -18.30 3.36
CA PRO A 34 -14.95 -19.67 3.36
C PRO A 34 -14.18 -19.99 2.06
N TYR A 35 -13.21 -19.14 1.70
CA TYR A 35 -12.37 -19.28 0.52
C TYR A 35 -10.89 -19.32 0.91
N SER A 36 -10.06 -19.87 0.02
CA SER A 36 -8.61 -19.81 0.17
C SER A 36 -8.10 -18.37 0.16
N ILE A 37 -6.93 -18.14 0.77
CA ILE A 37 -6.27 -16.82 0.80
C ILE A 37 -6.11 -16.25 -0.61
N THR A 38 -5.72 -17.08 -1.58
CA THR A 38 -5.58 -16.68 -2.98
C THR A 38 -6.89 -16.15 -3.57
N THR A 39 -8.01 -16.84 -3.30
CA THR A 39 -9.32 -16.40 -3.78
C THR A 39 -9.77 -15.14 -3.07
N LYS A 40 -9.55 -15.03 -1.75
CA LYS A 40 -9.82 -13.81 -0.98
C LYS A 40 -9.06 -12.60 -1.52
N LYS A 41 -7.77 -12.74 -1.86
CA LYS A 41 -6.97 -11.68 -2.51
C LYS A 41 -7.57 -11.26 -3.88
N LYS A 42 -8.09 -12.21 -4.67
CA LYS A 42 -8.79 -11.89 -5.93
C LYS A 42 -10.09 -11.12 -5.69
N ILE A 43 -10.86 -11.50 -4.67
CA ILE A 43 -12.07 -10.79 -4.25
C ILE A 43 -11.73 -9.36 -3.82
N MET A 44 -10.69 -9.19 -2.99
CA MET A 44 -10.21 -7.86 -2.57
C MET A 44 -9.78 -7.00 -3.76
N LEU A 45 -9.06 -7.57 -4.73
CA LEU A 45 -8.67 -6.87 -5.95
C LEU A 45 -9.90 -6.40 -6.75
N ASN A 46 -10.90 -7.28 -6.92
CA ASN A 46 -12.13 -6.93 -7.63
C ASN A 46 -12.93 -5.86 -6.88
N TYR A 47 -12.98 -5.93 -5.55
CA TYR A 47 -13.61 -4.91 -4.72
C TYR A 47 -12.97 -3.54 -4.93
N ILE A 48 -11.63 -3.46 -4.85
CA ILE A 48 -10.88 -2.22 -5.06
C ILE A 48 -11.16 -1.66 -6.46
N LYS A 49 -11.07 -2.51 -7.50
CA LYS A 49 -11.34 -2.11 -8.90
C LYS A 49 -12.74 -1.54 -9.07
N LYS A 50 -13.74 -2.11 -8.41
CA LYS A 50 -15.15 -1.72 -8.53
C LYS A 50 -15.49 -0.41 -7.84
N TYR A 51 -15.00 -0.19 -6.61
CA TYR A 51 -15.49 0.91 -5.75
C TYR A 51 -14.54 2.10 -5.61
N LEU A 52 -13.27 1.96 -5.96
CA LEU A 52 -12.31 3.08 -5.86
C LEU A 52 -11.40 3.19 -7.07
N GLY A 53 -10.96 2.06 -7.62
CA GLY A 53 -9.92 1.98 -8.64
C GLY A 53 -8.53 1.79 -8.02
N ILE A 54 -7.67 1.02 -8.71
CA ILE A 54 -6.36 0.63 -8.18
C ILE A 54 -5.47 1.84 -7.90
N ASN A 55 -5.41 2.80 -8.83
CA ASN A 55 -4.50 3.95 -8.69
C ASN A 55 -4.91 4.84 -7.52
N ALA A 56 -6.20 5.14 -7.40
CA ALA A 56 -6.72 5.95 -6.29
C ALA A 56 -6.51 5.25 -4.94
N PHE A 57 -6.67 3.93 -4.89
CA PHE A 57 -6.36 3.13 -3.70
C PHE A 57 -4.88 3.21 -3.29
N ILE A 58 -3.96 3.01 -4.24
CA ILE A 58 -2.52 3.08 -4.01
C ILE A 58 -2.11 4.49 -3.57
N SER A 59 -2.57 5.52 -4.27
CA SER A 59 -2.28 6.92 -3.91
C SER A 59 -2.78 7.25 -2.51
N GLY A 60 -4.00 6.83 -2.15
CA GLY A 60 -4.55 7.04 -0.81
C GLY A 60 -3.74 6.36 0.30
N LEU A 61 -3.29 5.12 0.07
CA LEU A 61 -2.40 4.42 1.00
C LEU A 61 -1.07 5.15 1.16
N LEU A 62 -0.39 5.45 0.05
CA LEU A 62 0.91 6.11 0.07
C LEU A 62 0.83 7.50 0.73
N SER A 63 -0.14 8.33 0.34
CA SER A 63 -0.32 9.66 0.91
C SER A 63 -0.55 9.63 2.42
N LYS A 64 -1.35 8.67 2.93
CA LYS A 64 -1.55 8.50 4.37
C LYS A 64 -0.25 8.12 5.08
N SER A 65 0.49 7.15 4.54
CA SER A 65 1.76 6.70 5.13
C SER A 65 2.80 7.83 5.16
N ILE A 66 2.95 8.58 4.05
CA ILE A 66 3.85 9.74 3.96
C ILE A 66 3.44 10.82 4.95
N PHE A 67 2.16 11.16 5.01
CA PHE A 67 1.65 12.20 5.91
C PHE A 67 1.93 11.86 7.38
N ASN A 68 1.66 10.61 7.79
CA ASN A 68 1.94 10.15 9.15
C ASN A 68 3.44 10.23 9.49
N CYS A 69 4.30 9.86 8.54
CA CYS A 69 5.76 9.89 8.72
C CYS A 69 6.33 11.32 8.80
N ILE A 70 5.86 12.22 7.92
CA ILE A 70 6.28 13.64 7.98
C ILE A 70 5.82 14.27 9.31
N TYR A 71 4.62 13.92 9.77
CA TYR A 71 4.11 14.41 11.06
C TYR A 71 4.93 13.91 12.26
N SER A 72 5.63 12.78 12.14
CA SER A 72 6.61 12.31 13.12
C SER A 72 8.00 12.95 12.98
N SER A 73 8.10 14.14 12.38
CA SER A 73 9.30 14.97 12.23
C SER A 73 10.41 14.43 11.31
N GLU A 74 10.04 13.57 10.36
CA GLU A 74 10.98 13.04 9.36
C GLU A 74 10.88 13.80 8.03
N ASN A 75 12.00 13.87 7.29
CA ASN A 75 11.95 14.42 5.94
C ASN A 75 11.29 13.44 4.96
N GLU A 76 10.78 13.98 3.86
CA GLU A 76 10.05 13.21 2.84
C GLU A 76 10.87 12.03 2.27
N THR A 77 12.17 12.22 2.04
CA THR A 77 13.08 11.18 1.51
C THR A 77 13.24 10.03 2.51
N GLU A 78 13.39 10.32 3.79
CA GLU A 78 13.45 9.31 4.86
C GLU A 78 12.16 8.53 4.97
N CYS A 79 11.01 9.19 4.80
CA CYS A 79 9.72 8.51 4.74
C CYS A 79 9.64 7.52 3.59
N TYR A 80 10.09 7.89 2.38
CA TYR A 80 10.14 6.96 1.25
C TYR A 80 11.06 5.77 1.52
N MET A 81 12.22 5.99 2.13
CA MET A 81 13.17 4.92 2.46
C MET A 81 12.59 3.95 3.49
N LYS A 82 11.92 4.46 4.52
CA LYS A 82 11.23 3.61 5.52
C LYS A 82 10.12 2.81 4.89
N MET A 83 9.28 3.43 4.06
CA MET A 83 8.20 2.74 3.35
C MET A 83 8.73 1.67 2.40
N TYR A 84 9.87 1.91 1.75
CA TYR A 84 10.52 0.92 0.91
C TYR A 84 10.93 -0.34 1.68
N ASN A 85 11.46 -0.15 2.89
CA ASN A 85 11.83 -1.25 3.78
C ASN A 85 10.60 -1.94 4.39
N ARG A 86 9.62 -1.15 4.85
CA ARG A 86 8.39 -1.62 5.48
C ARG A 86 7.26 -0.62 5.32
N ILE A 87 6.14 -1.07 4.76
CA ILE A 87 4.91 -0.28 4.74
C ILE A 87 4.06 -0.68 5.95
N GLU A 88 3.84 0.28 6.83
CA GLU A 88 2.92 0.14 7.95
C GLU A 88 1.46 0.32 7.49
N ASP A 89 0.52 -0.22 8.27
CA ASP A 89 -0.92 -0.06 8.04
C ASP A 89 -1.47 -0.60 6.70
N LEU A 90 -0.82 -1.59 6.08
CA LEU A 90 -1.39 -2.27 4.92
C LEU A 90 -2.63 -3.09 5.32
N PRO A 91 -3.77 -2.95 4.63
CA PRO A 91 -4.92 -3.82 4.84
C PRO A 91 -4.53 -5.29 4.75
N GLN A 92 -5.07 -6.12 5.65
CA GLN A 92 -4.92 -7.57 5.55
C GLN A 92 -5.46 -8.03 4.17
N LEU A 93 -4.87 -9.08 3.60
CA LEU A 93 -5.23 -9.60 2.26
C LEU A 93 -4.98 -8.64 1.09
N LEU A 94 -4.01 -7.72 1.20
CA LEU A 94 -3.61 -6.90 0.06
C LEU A 94 -3.24 -7.79 -1.15
N PRO A 95 -3.81 -7.55 -2.35
CA PRO A 95 -3.45 -8.30 -3.54
C PRO A 95 -1.99 -8.08 -3.94
N ASP A 96 -1.31 -9.13 -4.40
CA ASP A 96 0.11 -9.08 -4.77
C ASP A 96 0.38 -8.08 -5.90
N GLU A 97 -0.54 -7.94 -6.86
CA GLU A 97 -0.47 -6.93 -7.93
C GLU A 97 -0.38 -5.50 -7.35
N ILE A 98 -1.11 -5.23 -6.26
CA ILE A 98 -1.12 -3.92 -5.61
C ILE A 98 0.18 -3.72 -4.84
N LEU A 99 0.65 -4.73 -4.10
CA LEU A 99 1.95 -4.68 -3.40
C LEU A 99 3.10 -4.37 -4.37
N ILE A 100 3.14 -5.07 -5.51
CA ILE A 100 4.15 -4.84 -6.54
C ILE A 100 4.07 -3.41 -7.08
N LYS A 101 2.87 -2.90 -7.34
CA LYS A 101 2.69 -1.53 -7.83
C LYS A 101 3.12 -0.49 -6.79
N ILE A 102 2.75 -0.67 -5.53
CA ILE A 102 3.18 0.19 -4.42
C ILE A 102 4.71 0.22 -4.35
N HIS A 103 5.36 -0.95 -4.33
CA HIS A 103 6.82 -1.05 -4.31
C HIS A 103 7.48 -0.34 -5.50
N LYS A 104 6.93 -0.52 -6.71
CA LYS A 104 7.41 0.19 -7.91
C LYS A 104 7.27 1.70 -7.79
N THR A 105 6.14 2.19 -7.26
CA THR A 105 5.91 3.62 -7.06
C THR A 105 6.91 4.21 -6.07
N ILE A 106 7.12 3.56 -4.92
CA ILE A 106 8.10 4.02 -3.92
C ILE A 106 9.51 4.04 -4.53
N ARG A 107 9.88 3.00 -5.28
CA ARG A 107 11.18 2.95 -5.98
C ARG A 107 11.37 4.16 -6.91
N ILE A 108 10.36 4.50 -7.72
CA ILE A 108 10.43 5.68 -8.62
C ILE A 108 10.67 6.96 -7.82
N LEU A 109 9.91 7.17 -6.75
CA LEU A 109 10.05 8.34 -5.87
C LEU A 109 11.46 8.42 -5.26
N LEU A 110 12.05 7.28 -4.88
CA LEU A 110 13.42 7.21 -4.40
C LEU A 110 14.45 7.51 -5.50
N THR A 111 14.24 7.03 -6.74
CA THR A 111 15.10 7.36 -7.89
C THR A 111 15.15 8.87 -8.14
N GLU A 112 14.00 9.56 -8.03
CA GLU A 112 13.92 11.01 -8.18
C GLU A 112 14.70 11.78 -7.09
N LYS A 113 14.94 11.14 -5.94
CA LYS A 113 15.67 11.68 -4.78
C LYS A 113 17.07 11.08 -4.60
N ILE A 114 17.65 10.48 -5.65
CA ILE A 114 18.91 9.72 -5.54
C ILE A 114 20.06 10.51 -4.92
N ASN A 115 20.17 11.82 -5.20
CA ASN A 115 21.23 12.66 -4.65
C ASN A 115 21.07 12.86 -3.14
N ASP A 116 19.83 13.01 -2.66
CA ASP A 116 19.52 13.12 -1.24
C ASP A 116 19.85 11.81 -0.52
N ILE A 117 19.52 10.67 -1.13
CA ILE A 117 19.85 9.33 -0.61
C ILE A 117 21.37 9.14 -0.51
N LYS A 118 22.13 9.55 -1.54
CA LYS A 118 23.60 9.52 -1.51
C LYS A 118 24.16 10.35 -0.36
N ASN A 119 23.65 11.57 -0.16
CA ASN A 119 24.08 12.44 0.92
C ASN A 119 23.76 11.83 2.30
N LEU A 120 22.57 11.25 2.47
CA LEU A 120 22.18 10.57 3.70
C LEU A 120 23.07 9.37 4.00
N CYS A 121 23.43 8.56 3.00
CA CYS A 121 24.38 7.46 3.16
C CYS A 121 25.77 7.96 3.57
N ILE A 122 26.30 9.01 2.92
CA ILE A 122 27.58 9.64 3.29
C ILE A 122 27.56 10.13 4.74
N ASN A 123 26.41 10.61 5.22
CA ASN A 123 26.19 11.05 6.59
C ASN A 123 25.89 9.90 7.59
N GLY A 124 26.04 8.64 7.18
CA GLY A 124 25.93 7.47 8.05
C GLY A 124 24.53 6.87 8.20
N ASN A 125 23.58 7.20 7.31
CA ASN A 125 22.26 6.55 7.32
C ASN A 125 22.34 5.14 6.69
N ASN A 126 22.23 4.10 7.53
CA ASN A 126 22.35 2.70 7.10
C ASN A 126 21.30 2.29 6.05
N ILE A 127 20.05 2.72 6.21
CA ILE A 127 18.97 2.37 5.27
C ILE A 127 19.26 2.98 3.90
N ALA A 128 19.73 4.23 3.85
CA ALA A 128 20.12 4.88 2.61
C ALA A 128 21.26 4.12 1.90
N CYS A 129 22.27 3.67 2.66
CA CYS A 129 23.37 2.89 2.10
C CYS A 129 22.93 1.51 1.59
N GLU A 130 22.06 0.80 2.32
CA GLU A 130 21.50 -0.48 1.89
C GLU A 130 20.72 -0.36 0.57
N ILE A 131 19.91 0.69 0.45
CA ILE A 131 19.15 0.99 -0.76
C ILE A 131 20.07 1.22 -1.97
N LEU A 132 21.18 1.94 -1.78
CA LEU A 132 22.17 2.18 -2.85
C LEU A 132 22.95 0.91 -3.22
N ASN A 133 23.37 0.12 -2.21
CA ASN A 133 24.20 -1.07 -2.40
C ASN A 133 23.47 -2.23 -3.06
N ASN A 134 22.16 -2.35 -2.86
CA ASN A 134 21.38 -3.44 -3.46
C ASN A 134 21.06 -3.22 -4.94
N GLU A 135 21.57 -2.14 -5.59
CA GLU A 135 21.23 -1.71 -6.95
C GLU A 135 19.70 -1.57 -7.19
N LEU A 136 18.90 -1.54 -6.12
CA LEU A 136 17.43 -1.60 -6.20
C LEU A 136 16.83 -0.37 -6.86
N ILE A 137 17.61 0.70 -7.03
CA ILE A 137 17.20 1.97 -7.65
C ILE A 137 17.70 2.11 -9.10
N LEU A 138 18.66 1.30 -9.56
CA LEU A 138 19.21 1.32 -10.93
C LEU A 138 18.42 0.42 -11.90
#